data_AF-A0A2V1K3P1-F1
#
_entry.id   AF-A0A2V1K3P1-F1
#
_cell.length_a   1.000
_cell.length_b   1.000
_cell.length_c   1.000
_cell.angle_alpha   90.00
_cell.angle_beta   90.00
_cell.angle_gamma   90.00
#
_symmetry.space_group_name_H-M   'P 1'
#
loop_
_entity.id
_entity.type
_entity.pdbx_description
1 polymer ?
#
loop_
_entity_poly.entity_id
_entity_poly.type
_entity_poly.pdbx_seq_one_letter_code
_entity_poly.pdbx_strand_id
1 'polypeptide(L)' 'MESKDPSQVLFDAFAEEGHENVSLDFALSEVDRITRWVGAHALEEALNVKLADQDIEEAQTAGDLVELASRS' A
#
# COMPACT_ATOMS: atom_id res chain seq x y z
N MET A 1 1.68 20.01 -7.70
CA MET A 1 1.51 18.85 -6.81
C MET A 1 2.44 17.80 -7.38
N GLU A 2 3.56 17.54 -6.73
CA GLU A 2 4.48 16.49 -7.21
C GLU A 2 3.74 15.16 -7.07
N SER A 3 3.54 14.45 -8.19
CA SER A 3 3.04 13.08 -8.17
C SER A 3 4.09 12.24 -7.45
N LYS A 4 3.84 11.92 -6.17
CA LYS A 4 4.67 10.98 -5.45
C LYS A 4 4.51 9.61 -6.11
N ASP A 5 5.63 8.93 -6.32
CA ASP A 5 5.64 7.56 -6.81
C ASP A 5 4.79 6.68 -5.85
N PRO A 6 3.79 5.92 -6.36
CA PRO A 6 2.89 5.15 -5.50
C PRO A 6 3.63 4.13 -4.63
N SER A 7 4.70 3.52 -5.15
CA SER A 7 5.48 2.55 -4.38
C SER A 7 6.19 3.22 -3.22
N GLN A 8 6.75 4.41 -3.43
CA GLN A 8 7.37 5.18 -2.36
C GLN A 8 6.36 5.59 -1.27
N VAL A 9 5.14 5.99 -1.64
CA VAL A 9 4.08 6.31 -0.68
C VAL A 9 3.78 5.11 0.22
N LEU A 10 3.65 3.93 -0.38
CA LEU A 10 3.39 2.69 0.37
C LEU A 10 4.57 2.33 1.28
N PHE A 11 5.80 2.46 0.79
CA PHE A 11 7.00 2.15 1.57
C PHE A 11 7.18 3.11 2.76
N ASP A 12 6.93 4.40 2.56
CA ASP A 12 6.95 5.39 3.63
C ASP A 12 5.91 5.04 4.72
N ALA A 13 4.69 4.68 4.31
CA ALA A 13 3.63 4.29 5.23
C ALA A 13 3.98 3.05 6.05
N PHE A 14 4.59 2.03 5.44
CA PHE A 14 5.04 0.84 6.17
C PHE A 14 6.27 1.11 7.04
N ALA A 15 7.17 2.01 6.64
CA ALA A 15 8.29 2.41 7.47
C ALA A 15 7.83 3.13 8.75
N GLU A 16 6.78 3.97 8.67
CA GLU A 16 6.15 4.61 9.83
C GLU A 16 5.57 3.59 10.83
N GLU A 17 5.14 2.43 10.34
CA GLU A 17 4.65 1.30 11.12
C GLU A 17 5.77 0.34 11.58
N GLY A 18 7.04 0.63 11.25
CA GLY A 18 8.21 -0.15 11.67
C GLY A 18 8.72 -1.18 10.66
N HIS A 19 8.22 -1.17 9.42
CA HIS A 19 8.65 -2.06 8.34
C HIS A 19 9.51 -1.30 7.31
N GLU A 20 10.79 -1.10 7.64
CA GLU A 20 11.72 -0.22 6.88
C GLU A 20 12.28 -0.83 5.57
N ASN A 21 12.17 -2.14 5.37
CA ASN A 21 12.77 -2.87 4.24
C ASN A 21 11.72 -3.44 3.28
N VAL A 22 10.67 -2.67 3.02
CA VAL A 22 9.57 -3.06 2.14
C VAL A 22 9.98 -2.84 0.69
N SER A 23 9.64 -3.81 -0.15
CA SER A 23 9.73 -3.73 -1.61
C SER A 23 8.37 -4.12 -2.22
N LEU A 24 8.23 -4.08 -3.54
CA LEU A 24 7.00 -4.53 -4.20
C LEU A 24 6.71 -6.02 -3.94
N ASP A 25 7.74 -6.84 -3.71
CA ASP A 25 7.60 -8.27 -3.41
C ASP A 25 7.32 -8.55 -1.92
N PHE A 26 7.27 -7.52 -1.08
CA PHE A 26 7.01 -7.67 0.35
C PHE A 26 5.64 -8.30 0.60
N ALA A 27 5.61 -9.40 1.35
CA ALA A 27 4.40 -10.17 1.59
C ALA A 27 3.53 -9.49 2.67
N LEU A 28 2.30 -9.15 2.33
CA LEU A 28 1.34 -8.52 3.26
C LEU A 28 0.86 -9.46 4.36
N SER A 29 1.27 -10.73 4.35
CA SER A 29 1.10 -11.65 5.47
C SER A 29 2.11 -11.41 6.61
N GLU A 30 3.16 -10.63 6.37
CA GLU A 30 4.17 -10.28 7.39
C GLU A 30 3.75 -9.11 8.30
N VAL A 31 2.66 -8.43 7.94
CA VAL A 31 2.08 -7.32 8.71
C VAL A 31 0.72 -7.71 9.26
N ASP A 32 0.28 -7.02 10.31
CA ASP A 32 -1.09 -7.17 10.78
C ASP A 32 -2.11 -6.46 9.88
N ARG A 33 -3.38 -6.73 10.13
CA ARG A 33 -4.49 -6.21 9.33
C ARG A 33 -4.53 -4.68 9.34
N ILE A 34 -4.19 -4.02 10.45
CA ILE A 34 -4.24 -2.55 10.55
C ILE A 34 -3.14 -1.94 9.68
N THR A 35 -1.90 -2.42 9.82
CA THR A 35 -0.78 -1.94 8.99
C THR A 35 -1.04 -2.12 7.50
N ARG A 36 -1.70 -3.22 7.09
CA ARG A 36 -2.13 -3.39 5.69
C ARG A 36 -3.04 -2.24 5.21
N TRP A 37 -4.01 -1.83 6.03
CA TRP A 37 -4.91 -0.71 5.70
C TRP A 37 -4.23 0.65 5.77
N VAL A 38 -3.20 0.82 6.61
CA VAL A 38 -2.37 2.04 6.62
C VAL A 38 -1.73 2.24 5.25
N GLY A 39 -1.12 1.21 4.70
CA GLY A 39 -0.52 1.27 3.36
C GLY A 39 -1.55 1.52 2.24
N ALA A 40 -2.67 0.80 2.27
CA ALA A 40 -3.75 1.01 1.31
C ALA A 40 -4.33 2.44 1.38
N HIS A 41 -4.55 2.96 2.59
CA HIS A 41 -5.07 4.31 2.80
C HIS A 41 -4.11 5.39 2.31
N ALA A 42 -2.80 5.22 2.53
CA ALA A 42 -1.80 6.14 2.01
C ALA A 42 -1.84 6.22 0.47
N LEU A 43 -2.04 5.09 -0.22
CA LEU A 43 -2.23 5.05 -1.67
C LEU A 43 -3.53 5.73 -2.12
N GLU A 44 -4.63 5.49 -1.41
CA GLU A 44 -5.92 6.16 -1.67
C GLU A 44 -5.79 7.68 -1.59
N GLU A 45 -5.12 8.20 -0.57
CA GLU A 45 -4.91 9.64 -0.39
C GLU A 45 -3.98 10.22 -1.46
N ALA A 46 -2.88 9.52 -1.77
CA ALA A 46 -1.89 9.99 -2.73
C ALA A 46 -2.41 10.01 -4.17
N LEU A 47 -3.23 9.03 -4.55
CA LEU A 47 -3.77 8.91 -5.91
C LEU A 47 -5.21 9.43 -6.04
N ASN A 48 -5.82 9.84 -4.92
CA ASN A 48 -7.22 10.27 -4.85
C ASN A 48 -8.17 9.20 -5.44
N VAL A 49 -7.94 7.95 -5.04
CA VAL A 49 -8.73 6.76 -5.44
C VAL A 49 -9.37 6.11 -4.22
N LYS A 50 -10.26 5.14 -4.45
CA LYS A 50 -10.80 4.28 -3.40
C LYS A 50 -10.63 2.83 -3.79
N LEU A 51 -9.99 2.07 -2.92
CA LEU A 51 -9.80 0.64 -3.09
C LEU A 51 -10.95 -0.11 -2.42
N ALA A 52 -11.41 -1.21 -3.01
CA ALA A 52 -12.40 -2.03 -2.34
C ALA A 52 -11.73 -2.81 -1.18
N ASP A 53 -12.41 -2.89 -0.03
CA ASP A 53 -11.89 -3.64 1.12
C ASP A 53 -11.52 -5.08 0.77
N GLN A 54 -12.32 -5.73 -0.11
CA GLN A 54 -12.04 -7.08 -0.58
C GLN A 54 -10.72 -7.15 -1.37
N ASP A 55 -10.43 -6.18 -2.22
CA ASP A 55 -9.19 -6.16 -3.01
C ASP A 55 -7.97 -5.95 -2.10
N ILE A 56 -8.10 -5.11 -1.05
CA ILE A 56 -7.07 -4.93 -0.01
C ILE A 56 -6.86 -6.24 0.76
N GLU A 57 -7.92 -6.99 1.07
CA GLU A 57 -7.83 -8.28 1.76
C GLU A 57 -7.16 -9.36 0.91
N GLU A 58 -7.45 -9.38 -0.39
CA GLU A 58 -6.94 -10.36 -1.35
C GLU A 58 -5.51 -10.05 -1.83
N ALA A 59 -5.03 -8.81 -1.71
CA ALA A 59 -3.66 -8.42 -2.01
C ALA A 59 -2.65 -9.29 -1.21
N GLN A 60 -1.71 -9.90 -1.93
CA GLN A 60 -0.67 -10.77 -1.36
C GLN A 60 0.61 -10.01 -1.09
N THR A 61 0.93 -9.04 -1.96
CA THR A 61 2.16 -8.27 -1.91
C THR A 61 1.89 -6.76 -1.86
N ALA A 62 2.89 -6.00 -1.42
CA ALA A 62 2.88 -4.54 -1.52
C ALA A 62 2.69 -4.07 -2.99
N GLY A 63 3.25 -4.80 -3.96
CA GLY A 63 3.06 -4.56 -5.39
C GLY A 63 1.61 -4.70 -5.84
N ASP A 64 0.86 -5.65 -5.28
CA ASP A 64 -0.56 -5.82 -5.58
C ASP A 64 -1.36 -4.58 -5.17
N LEU A 65 -1.08 -3.99 -4.00
CA LEU A 65 -1.72 -2.74 -3.55
C LEU A 65 -1.40 -1.56 -4.47
N VAL A 66 -0.13 -1.44 -4.90
CA VAL A 66 0.29 -0.40 -5.86
C VAL A 66 -0.42 -0.57 -7.20
N GLU A 67 -0.53 -1.80 -7.70
CA GLU A 67 -1.22 -2.13 -8.95
C GLU A 67 -2.72 -1.81 -8.86
N LEU A 68 -3.37 -2.19 -7.75
CA LEU A 68 -4.79 -1.89 -7.49
C LEU A 68 -5.05 -0.38 -7.50
N ALA A 69 -4.21 0.39 -6.81
CA ALA A 69 -4.36 1.84 -6.69
C ALA A 69 -4.08 2.57 -8.02
N SER A 70 -3.17 2.04 -8.83
CA SER A 70 -2.82 2.62 -10.14
C SER A 70 -3.83 2.33 -11.25
N ARG A 71 -4.75 1.38 -11.04
CA ARG A 71 -5.81 0.99 -12.00
C ARG A 71 -7.18 1.56 -11.68
N SER A 72 -7.35 2.12 -10.49
CA SER A 72 -8.60 2.71 -9.98
C SER A 72 -8.83 4.12 -10.55
#